data_AF-A0A9D5GQB6-F1
#
_entry.id   AF-A0A9D5GQB6-F1
#
_cell.length_a   1.000
_cell.length_b   1.000
_cell.length_c   1.000
_cell.angle_alpha   90.00
_cell.angle_beta   90.00
_cell.angle_gamma   90.00
#
_symmetry.space_group_name_H-M   'P 1'
#
loop_
_entity.id
_entity.type
_entity.pdbx_description
1 polymer ?
#
loop_
_entity_poly.entity_id
_entity_poly.type
_entity_poly.pdbx_seq_one_letter_code
_entity_poly.pdbx_strand_id
1 'polypeptide(L)'
;MKKLSIILIAAIVFSCHDIENCDTNDQLDFFILRFYDLDTQDPKKVAFQTSSSGFIYGEGFYFSDSTAIGLPLNPDEAFITYQFDSVGTDVTHRLTLSYQTNVSIFDPDCPPSFYYSNLDTVNYTFDSLAIPGTITNNQLTTNVEVYFQ
;
A
#
# COMPACT_ATOMS: atom_id res chain seq x y z
N MET A 1 66.12 -35.62 -9.82
CA MET A 1 64.89 -36.38 -10.12
C MET A 1 63.72 -35.74 -9.39
N LYS A 2 62.64 -35.46 -10.14
CA LYS A 2 61.25 -35.17 -9.75
C LYS A 2 60.95 -34.05 -8.74
N LYS A 3 60.52 -32.92 -9.32
CA LYS A 3 59.57 -31.94 -8.78
C LYS A 3 58.30 -32.65 -8.27
N LEU A 4 57.76 -32.24 -7.12
CA LEU A 4 56.32 -32.33 -6.86
C LEU A 4 55.87 -31.12 -6.05
N SER A 5 55.42 -30.10 -6.77
CA SER A 5 54.65 -28.99 -6.24
C SER A 5 53.28 -29.53 -5.82
N ILE A 6 52.90 -29.39 -4.55
CA ILE A 6 51.52 -29.59 -4.12
C ILE A 6 50.91 -28.19 -3.98
N ILE A 7 50.22 -27.81 -5.04
CA ILE A 7 49.32 -26.67 -5.10
C ILE A 7 48.05 -27.09 -4.34
N LEU A 8 47.78 -26.46 -3.20
CA LEU A 8 46.51 -26.61 -2.48
C LEU A 8 45.51 -25.60 -3.09
N ILE A 9 44.85 -26.00 -4.17
CA ILE A 9 43.71 -25.29 -4.75
C ILE A 9 42.42 -25.83 -4.11
N ALA A 10 41.65 -24.86 -3.60
CA ALA A 10 40.19 -24.81 -3.50
C ALA A 10 39.43 -25.96 -2.81
N ALA A 11 38.92 -25.63 -1.63
CA ALA A 11 37.49 -25.74 -1.40
C ALA A 11 37.05 -24.47 -0.66
N ILE A 12 36.94 -23.35 -1.38
CA ILE A 12 36.03 -22.29 -0.94
C ILE A 12 34.66 -22.91 -1.12
N VAL A 13 34.13 -23.45 -0.02
CA VAL A 13 32.72 -23.75 0.11
C VAL A 13 32.05 -22.38 0.03
N PHE A 14 31.76 -21.94 -1.19
CA PHE A 14 30.68 -20.99 -1.40
C PHE A 14 29.44 -21.75 -0.96
N SER A 15 29.16 -21.73 0.34
CA SER A 15 27.80 -21.81 0.81
C SER A 15 27.03 -20.79 -0.01
N CYS A 16 26.20 -21.25 -0.95
CA CYS A 16 25.04 -20.49 -1.35
C CYS A 16 24.30 -20.21 -0.05
N HIS A 17 24.54 -19.04 0.53
CA HIS A 17 23.52 -18.42 1.34
C HIS A 17 22.45 -18.12 0.30
N ASP A 18 21.44 -18.99 0.21
CA ASP A 18 20.23 -18.65 -0.53
C ASP A 18 19.77 -17.34 0.10
N ILE A 19 20.00 -16.24 -0.61
CA ILE A 19 19.57 -14.93 -0.16
C ILE A 19 18.06 -15.02 -0.20
N GLU A 20 17.46 -15.17 0.97
CA GLU A 20 16.02 -15.18 1.18
C GLU A 20 15.47 -13.88 0.59
N ASN A 21 14.89 -13.96 -0.60
CA ASN A 21 14.42 -12.80 -1.35
C ASN A 21 12.91 -12.67 -1.16
N CYS A 22 12.51 -12.25 0.03
CA CYS A 22 11.10 -11.99 0.35
C CYS A 22 10.53 -10.75 -0.38
N ASP A 23 11.37 -9.98 -1.07
CA ASP A 23 11.02 -8.71 -1.70
C ASP A 23 10.46 -8.87 -3.14
N THR A 24 10.33 -10.09 -3.67
CA THR A 24 9.78 -10.33 -5.02
C THR A 24 8.27 -10.23 -5.11
N ASN A 25 7.60 -9.78 -4.07
CA ASN A 25 6.15 -9.75 -4.01
C ASN A 25 5.60 -8.43 -4.55
N ASP A 26 4.88 -8.51 -5.66
CA ASP A 26 4.21 -7.38 -6.29
C ASP A 26 2.99 -6.86 -5.50
N GLN A 27 2.62 -7.52 -4.41
CA GLN A 27 1.44 -7.18 -3.63
C GLN A 27 1.68 -6.03 -2.64
N LEU A 28 0.67 -5.19 -2.42
CA LEU A 28 0.71 -4.09 -1.46
C LEU A 28 -0.33 -4.29 -0.36
N ASP A 29 0.04 -3.95 0.88
CA ASP A 29 -0.82 -3.98 2.05
C ASP A 29 -1.57 -2.63 2.29
N PHE A 30 -1.45 -1.71 1.35
CA PHE A 30 -2.13 -0.41 1.33
C PHE A 30 -2.78 -0.17 -0.03
N PHE A 31 -3.76 0.73 -0.05
CA PHE A 31 -4.35 1.25 -1.28
C PHE A 31 -3.91 2.68 -1.54
N ILE A 32 -3.90 3.08 -2.81
CA ILE A 32 -3.45 4.41 -3.24
C ILE A 32 -4.66 5.27 -3.60
N LEU A 33 -4.79 6.43 -2.95
CA LEU A 33 -5.71 7.48 -3.35
C LEU A 33 -4.98 8.51 -4.21
N ARG A 34 -5.66 9.03 -5.23
CA ARG A 34 -5.27 10.23 -5.97
C ARG A 34 -6.38 11.27 -5.95
N PHE A 35 -5.97 12.53 -6.00
CA PHE A 35 -6.85 13.67 -5.86
C PHE A 35 -6.88 14.49 -7.13
N TYR A 36 -8.07 14.88 -7.55
CA TYR A 36 -8.30 15.60 -8.81
C TYR A 36 -9.28 16.75 -8.62
N ASP A 37 -9.15 17.76 -9.45
CA ASP A 37 -10.20 18.74 -9.69
C ASP A 37 -11.32 18.11 -10.53
N LEU A 38 -12.58 18.26 -10.11
CA LEU A 38 -13.71 17.63 -10.79
C LEU A 38 -13.93 18.20 -12.20
N ASP A 39 -13.70 19.50 -12.39
CA ASP A 39 -14.00 20.19 -13.63
C ASP A 39 -12.87 20.04 -14.65
N THR A 40 -11.61 20.18 -14.20
CA THR A 40 -10.46 20.11 -15.12
C THR A 40 -9.84 18.73 -15.25
N GLN A 41 -10.13 17.82 -14.30
CA GLN A 41 -9.47 16.52 -14.14
C GLN A 41 -7.96 16.62 -13.88
N ASP A 42 -7.44 17.80 -13.52
CA ASP A 42 -6.03 17.97 -13.17
C ASP A 42 -5.75 17.44 -11.75
N PRO A 43 -4.53 16.93 -11.46
CA PRO A 43 -4.16 16.55 -10.11
C PRO A 43 -4.27 17.72 -9.12
N LYS A 44 -5.05 17.52 -8.05
CA LYS A 44 -5.28 18.51 -6.98
C LYS A 44 -4.39 18.19 -5.80
N LYS A 45 -3.71 19.21 -5.28
CA LYS A 45 -2.92 19.10 -4.06
C LYS A 45 -3.82 19.27 -2.84
N VAL A 46 -3.69 18.37 -1.87
CA VAL A 46 -4.47 18.37 -0.63
C VAL A 46 -3.56 18.35 0.59
N ALA A 47 -4.08 18.82 1.72
CA ALA A 47 -3.44 18.68 3.01
C ALA A 47 -4.45 18.08 3.99
N PHE A 48 -4.14 16.89 4.52
CA PHE A 48 -5.04 16.13 5.38
C PHE A 48 -4.32 15.63 6.62
N GLN A 49 -5.02 15.67 7.75
CA GLN A 49 -4.79 14.76 8.87
C GLN A 49 -5.79 13.61 8.74
N THR A 50 -5.30 12.38 8.63
CA THR A 50 -6.12 11.19 8.39
C THR A 50 -6.14 10.32 9.63
N SER A 51 -7.31 9.85 10.06
CA SER A 51 -7.45 8.83 11.10
C SER A 51 -8.33 7.67 10.60
N SER A 52 -8.27 6.51 11.27
CA SER A 52 -9.05 5.34 10.87
C SER A 52 -9.62 4.60 12.08
N SER A 53 -10.80 4.00 11.90
CA SER A 53 -11.51 3.28 12.97
C SER A 53 -11.11 1.80 13.09
N GLY A 54 -10.25 1.30 12.18
CA GLY A 54 -9.91 -0.11 12.07
C GLY A 54 -8.60 -0.52 12.76
N PHE A 55 -7.76 0.42 13.21
CA PHE A 55 -6.48 0.09 13.84
C PHE A 55 -6.52 0.35 15.35
N ILE A 56 -6.02 -0.60 16.15
CA ILE A 56 -5.98 -0.54 17.62
C ILE A 56 -5.08 0.61 18.11
N TYR A 57 -4.12 1.03 17.29
CA TYR A 57 -3.32 2.23 17.47
C TYR A 57 -3.67 3.21 16.35
N GLY A 58 -4.63 4.09 16.64
CA GLY A 58 -5.10 5.14 15.73
C GLY A 58 -4.05 6.22 15.48
N GLU A 59 -2.92 5.86 14.90
CA GLU A 59 -1.94 6.83 14.45
C GLU A 59 -2.55 7.63 13.30
N GLY A 60 -2.65 8.95 13.52
CA GLY A 60 -3.10 9.86 12.49
C GLY A 60 -1.98 10.08 11.48
N PHE A 61 -2.24 9.91 10.19
CA PHE A 61 -1.29 10.23 9.14
C PHE A 61 -1.44 11.70 8.76
N TYR A 62 -0.32 12.42 8.69
CA TYR A 62 -0.32 13.80 8.22
C TYR A 62 0.29 13.88 6.82
N PHE A 63 -0.48 14.45 5.89
CA PHE A 63 -0.06 14.68 4.52
C PHE A 63 -0.15 16.18 4.22
N SER A 64 0.95 16.76 3.77
CA SER A 64 1.00 18.16 3.34
C SER A 64 1.27 18.24 1.85
N ASP A 65 0.40 18.95 1.13
CA ASP A 65 0.62 19.30 -0.28
C ASP A 65 0.79 18.06 -1.19
N SER A 66 -0.01 17.01 -0.94
CA SER A 66 0.05 15.73 -1.64
C SER A 66 -0.99 15.65 -2.77
N THR A 67 -0.63 15.05 -3.92
CA THR A 67 -1.59 14.68 -4.98
C THR A 67 -2.00 13.21 -4.93
N ALA A 68 -1.30 12.42 -4.11
CA ALA A 68 -1.58 11.02 -3.88
C ALA A 68 -1.16 10.64 -2.46
N ILE A 69 -1.86 9.69 -1.85
CA ILE A 69 -1.51 9.12 -0.54
C ILE A 69 -1.75 7.61 -0.55
N GLY A 70 -0.91 6.86 0.18
CA GLY A 70 -1.12 5.43 0.44
C GLY A 70 -1.67 5.26 1.86
N LEU A 71 -2.72 4.46 2.04
CA LEU A 71 -3.32 4.19 3.35
C LEU A 71 -3.41 2.69 3.59
N PRO A 72 -2.97 2.20 4.77
CA PRO A 72 -2.92 0.77 5.07
C PRO A 72 -4.31 0.22 5.33
N LEU A 73 -4.65 -0.94 4.78
CA LEU A 73 -5.90 -1.64 5.09
C LEU A 73 -5.71 -2.58 6.29
N ASN A 74 -6.78 -2.90 7.02
CA ASN A 74 -6.70 -3.85 8.12
C ASN A 74 -7.02 -5.27 7.60
N PRO A 75 -6.11 -6.25 7.73
CA PRO A 75 -6.34 -7.63 7.26
C PRO A 75 -7.43 -8.37 8.02
N ASP A 76 -7.73 -7.98 9.26
CA ASP A 76 -8.70 -8.65 10.14
C ASP A 76 -10.15 -8.16 9.94
N GLU A 77 -10.34 -7.09 9.18
CA GLU A 77 -11.64 -6.46 8.94
C GLU A 77 -12.00 -6.53 7.46
N ALA A 78 -13.29 -6.66 7.14
CA ALA A 78 -13.78 -6.61 5.75
C ALA A 78 -14.05 -5.17 5.26
N PHE A 79 -14.00 -4.21 6.20
CA PHE A 79 -14.30 -2.81 5.95
C PHE A 79 -13.37 -1.92 6.76
N ILE A 80 -13.02 -0.76 6.21
CA ILE A 80 -12.32 0.27 6.96
C ILE A 80 -12.92 1.64 6.67
N THR A 81 -12.99 2.48 7.70
CA THR A 81 -13.39 3.88 7.55
C THR A 81 -12.21 4.78 7.87
N TYR A 82 -11.89 5.67 6.94
CA TYR A 82 -10.99 6.80 7.17
C TYR A 82 -11.77 8.09 7.35
N GLN A 83 -11.28 8.93 8.24
CA GLN A 83 -11.66 10.32 8.37
C GLN A 83 -10.49 11.19 7.91
N PHE A 84 -10.79 12.18 7.07
CA PHE A 84 -9.83 13.14 6.51
C PHE A 84 -10.19 14.54 6.99
N ASP A 85 -9.38 15.08 7.89
CA ASP A 85 -9.54 16.43 8.40
C ASP A 85 -8.63 17.37 7.59
N SER A 86 -9.24 18.29 6.85
CA SER A 86 -8.54 19.22 5.96
C SER A 86 -7.74 20.25 6.77
N VAL A 87 -6.43 20.28 6.58
CA VAL A 87 -5.54 21.13 7.40
C VAL A 87 -5.86 22.60 7.16
N GLY A 88 -6.13 23.35 8.24
CA GLY A 88 -6.44 24.77 8.18
C GLY A 88 -7.89 25.11 7.86
N THR A 89 -8.78 24.11 7.85
CA THR A 89 -10.23 24.30 7.67
C THR A 89 -11.01 23.38 8.64
N ASP A 90 -12.29 23.64 8.83
CA ASP A 90 -13.19 22.76 9.60
C ASP A 90 -13.87 21.68 8.73
N VAL A 91 -13.31 21.39 7.55
CA VAL A 91 -13.88 20.43 6.60
C VAL A 91 -13.34 19.03 6.88
N THR A 92 -14.26 18.12 7.22
CA THR A 92 -13.97 16.70 7.42
C THR A 92 -14.65 15.85 6.35
N HIS A 93 -13.88 14.98 5.70
CA HIS A 93 -14.41 13.96 4.80
C HIS A 93 -14.28 12.57 5.39
N ARG A 94 -15.10 11.63 4.92
CA ARG A 94 -15.05 10.21 5.29
C ARG A 94 -15.02 9.35 4.04
N LEU A 95 -14.30 8.24 4.12
CA LEU A 95 -14.30 7.17 3.13
C LEU A 95 -14.40 5.83 3.85
N THR A 96 -15.42 5.05 3.53
CA THR A 96 -15.55 3.66 3.95
C THR A 96 -15.33 2.76 2.75
N LEU A 97 -14.31 1.92 2.82
CA LEU A 97 -14.02 0.90 1.82
C LEU A 97 -14.44 -0.48 2.33
N SER A 98 -14.92 -1.30 1.41
CA SER A 98 -15.02 -2.76 1.56
C SER A 98 -13.95 -3.43 0.73
N TYR A 99 -13.45 -4.56 1.21
CA TYR A 99 -12.43 -5.32 0.50
C TYR A 99 -12.41 -6.77 0.96
N GLN A 100 -11.75 -7.61 0.17
CA GLN A 100 -11.42 -8.98 0.52
C GLN A 100 -9.92 -9.08 0.82
N THR A 101 -9.57 -9.52 2.01
CA THR A 101 -8.20 -9.84 2.42
C THR A 101 -7.76 -11.15 1.78
N ASN A 102 -6.57 -11.15 1.19
CA ASN A 102 -5.90 -12.34 0.68
C ASN A 102 -4.50 -12.44 1.29
N VAL A 103 -4.04 -13.68 1.43
CA VAL A 103 -2.70 -13.99 1.94
C VAL A 103 -1.88 -14.60 0.82
N SER A 104 -0.66 -14.10 0.62
CA SER A 104 0.32 -14.69 -0.28
C SER A 104 1.55 -15.12 0.51
N ILE A 105 1.97 -16.37 0.29
CA ILE A 105 3.18 -16.98 0.85
C ILE A 105 4.02 -17.38 -0.35
N PHE A 106 5.03 -16.57 -0.67
CA PHE A 106 5.91 -16.79 -1.82
C PHE A 106 6.97 -17.85 -1.51
N ASP A 107 7.53 -17.79 -0.30
CA ASP A 107 8.48 -18.75 0.25
C ASP A 107 8.02 -19.13 1.67
N PRO A 108 8.03 -20.41 2.05
CA PRO A 108 7.66 -20.85 3.40
C PRO A 108 8.52 -20.25 4.53
N ASP A 109 9.75 -19.81 4.23
CA ASP A 109 10.62 -19.17 5.21
C ASP A 109 10.30 -17.67 5.38
N CYS A 110 9.64 -17.05 4.39
CA CYS A 110 9.22 -15.65 4.43
C CYS A 110 7.92 -15.44 5.24
N PRO A 111 7.76 -14.26 5.87
CA PRO A 111 6.50 -13.90 6.50
C PRO A 111 5.36 -13.83 5.47
N PRO A 112 4.12 -14.16 5.87
CA PRO A 112 2.96 -14.01 5.00
C PRO A 112 2.77 -12.55 4.63
N SER A 113 2.45 -12.32 3.37
CA SER A 113 2.10 -11.00 2.85
C SER A 113 0.58 -10.89 2.68
N PHE A 114 0.05 -9.71 2.95
CA PHE A 114 -1.37 -9.43 2.76
C PHE A 114 -1.57 -8.54 1.54
N TYR A 115 -2.64 -8.82 0.82
CA TYR A 115 -3.09 -8.00 -0.29
C TYR A 115 -4.59 -8.02 -0.37
N TYR A 116 -5.14 -7.02 -1.03
CA TYR A 116 -6.56 -6.74 -0.99
C TYR A 116 -7.13 -6.76 -2.40
N SER A 117 -8.30 -7.35 -2.54
CA SER A 117 -9.02 -7.47 -3.80
C SER A 117 -10.48 -7.09 -3.62
N ASN A 118 -11.20 -6.88 -4.72
CA ASN A 118 -12.60 -6.45 -4.68
C ASN A 118 -12.77 -5.17 -3.84
N LEU A 119 -11.80 -4.24 -3.94
CA LEU A 119 -11.93 -2.92 -3.32
C LEU A 119 -13.16 -2.25 -3.91
N ASP A 120 -14.06 -1.81 -3.05
CA ASP A 120 -15.27 -1.07 -3.41
C ASP A 120 -15.58 -0.01 -2.34
N THR A 121 -16.36 1.01 -2.69
CA THR A 121 -16.84 2.02 -1.74
C THR A 121 -18.17 1.62 -1.13
N VAL A 122 -18.24 1.68 0.19
CA VAL A 122 -19.50 1.53 0.92
C VAL A 122 -20.16 2.90 1.13
N ASN A 123 -19.37 3.90 1.50
CA ASN A 123 -19.86 5.25 1.79
C ASN A 123 -18.72 6.27 1.68
N TYR A 124 -19.03 7.49 1.26
CA TYR A 124 -18.07 8.59 1.25
C TYR A 124 -18.77 9.96 1.38
N THR A 125 -18.01 10.99 1.75
CA THR A 125 -18.51 12.38 1.84
C THR A 125 -17.69 13.38 1.02
N PHE A 126 -16.90 12.89 0.06
CA PHE A 126 -16.29 13.70 -1.00
C PHE A 126 -17.31 14.03 -2.09
N ASP A 127 -16.99 14.98 -2.98
CA ASP A 127 -17.91 15.41 -4.04
C ASP A 127 -18.14 14.30 -5.07
N SER A 128 -17.08 13.58 -5.46
CA SER A 128 -17.18 12.38 -6.31
C SER A 128 -15.98 11.46 -6.08
N LEU A 129 -16.16 10.18 -6.42
CA LEU A 129 -15.15 9.14 -6.25
C LEU A 129 -15.25 8.08 -7.37
N ALA A 130 -14.10 7.59 -7.83
CA ALA A 130 -14.00 6.42 -8.71
C ALA A 130 -13.01 5.37 -8.17
N ILE A 131 -13.22 4.09 -8.50
CA ILE A 131 -12.31 2.99 -8.15
C ILE A 131 -11.75 2.35 -9.42
N PRO A 132 -10.70 2.92 -10.02
CA PRO A 132 -10.07 2.33 -11.20
C PRO A 132 -9.26 1.05 -10.88
N GLY A 133 -8.83 0.86 -9.63
CA GLY A 133 -7.99 -0.26 -9.21
C GLY A 133 -8.60 -1.04 -8.05
N THR A 134 -9.16 -2.22 -8.34
CA THR A 134 -9.85 -3.06 -7.35
C THR A 134 -8.94 -4.04 -6.59
N ILE A 135 -7.62 -4.02 -6.89
CA ILE A 135 -6.60 -4.90 -6.29
C ILE A 135 -5.43 -4.03 -5.80
N THR A 136 -4.81 -4.35 -4.66
CA THR A 136 -3.61 -3.63 -4.16
C THR A 136 -2.33 -4.32 -4.61
N ASN A 137 -1.67 -3.78 -5.64
CA ASN A 137 -0.39 -4.27 -6.14
C ASN A 137 0.49 -3.12 -6.67
N ASN A 138 1.78 -3.39 -6.86
CA ASN A 138 2.79 -2.41 -7.27
C ASN A 138 2.70 -2.00 -8.75
N GLN A 139 1.92 -2.71 -9.57
CA GLN A 139 1.66 -2.35 -10.96
C GLN A 139 0.59 -1.27 -11.08
N LEU A 140 -0.26 -1.13 -10.06
CA LEU A 140 -1.30 -0.12 -10.01
C LEU A 140 -0.78 1.17 -9.40
N THR A 141 -1.05 2.26 -10.12
CA THR A 141 -0.64 3.59 -9.66
C THR A 141 -1.74 4.29 -8.85
N THR A 142 -2.96 3.74 -8.83
CA THR A 142 -4.13 4.28 -8.12
C THR A 142 -5.17 3.19 -7.92
N ASN A 143 -5.76 3.16 -6.71
CA ASN A 143 -6.92 2.35 -6.40
C ASN A 143 -8.19 3.18 -6.38
N VAL A 144 -8.11 4.37 -5.80
CA VAL A 144 -9.24 5.28 -5.58
C VAL A 144 -8.89 6.66 -6.11
N GLU A 145 -9.77 7.25 -6.88
CA GLU A 145 -9.70 8.64 -7.32
C GLU A 145 -10.77 9.45 -6.60
N VAL A 146 -10.36 10.55 -5.98
CA VAL A 146 -11.25 11.47 -5.28
C VAL A 146 -11.26 12.79 -6.04
N TYR A 147 -12.46 13.29 -6.31
CA TYR A 147 -12.67 14.53 -7.04
C TYR A 147 -13.30 15.57 -6.14
N PHE A 148 -12.83 16.81 -6.27
CA PHE A 148 -13.32 17.97 -5.53
C PHE A 148 -13.85 19.02 -6.51
N GLN A 149 -14.96 19.67 -6.16
CA GLN A 149 -15.39 20.92 -6.79
C GLN A 149 -14.44 22.09 -6.47
#